data_AF-A0A415HVK8-F1
#
_entry.id   AF-A0A415HVK8-F1
#
_cell.length_a   1.000
_cell.length_b   1.000
_cell.length_c   1.000
_cell.angle_alpha   90.00
_cell.angle_beta   90.00
_cell.angle_gamma   90.00
#
_symmetry.space_group_name_H-M   'P 1'
#
loop_
_entity.id
_entity.type
_entity.pdbx_description
1 polymer ?
#
loop_
_entity_poly.entity_id
_entity_poly.type
_entity_poly.pdbx_seq_one_letter_code
_entity_poly.pdbx_strand_id
1 'polypeptide(L)'
;MKVVDLINILNQIGYDENTELTFSCTDGNTGQYYEIPFEEISFGEELTGKPYEKDQIDIEVDVDSVKSYLHNKGMSMLDDLILDMCDVIAKYRE
;
A
#
# COMPACT_ATOMS: atom_id res chain seq x y z
N MET A 1 8.48 -9.80 2.56
CA MET A 1 8.40 -11.20 2.09
C MET A 1 9.60 -11.45 1.19
N LYS A 2 10.25 -12.63 1.22
CA LYS A 2 11.29 -12.92 0.22
C LYS A 2 10.64 -13.44 -1.06
N VAL A 3 11.25 -13.18 -2.22
CA VAL A 3 10.73 -13.65 -3.53
C VAL A 3 10.53 -15.17 -3.54
N VAL A 4 11.42 -15.92 -2.88
CA VAL A 4 11.28 -17.39 -2.75
C VAL A 4 9.99 -17.81 -2.05
N ASP A 5 9.50 -17.03 -1.08
CA ASP A 5 8.26 -17.34 -0.37
C ASP A 5 7.05 -17.17 -1.30
N LEU A 6 7.05 -16.10 -2.10
CA LEU A 6 6.03 -15.87 -3.13
C LEU A 6 6.04 -16.98 -4.18
N ILE A 7 7.21 -17.37 -4.69
CA ILE A 7 7.34 -18.48 -5.66
C ILE A 7 6.79 -19.79 -5.09
N ASN A 8 7.04 -20.07 -3.81
CA ASN A 8 6.51 -21.26 -3.17
C ASN A 8 4.98 -21.24 -3.08
N ILE A 9 4.38 -20.08 -2.79
CA ILE A 9 2.91 -19.91 -2.77
C ILE A 9 2.35 -20.10 -4.18
N LEU A 10 2.96 -19.47 -5.20
CA LEU A 10 2.56 -19.62 -6.59
C LEU A 10 2.60 -21.10 -7.02
N ASN A 11 3.70 -21.80 -6.75
CA ASN A 11 3.82 -23.23 -7.03
C ASN A 11 2.77 -24.09 -6.30
N GLN A 12 2.39 -23.73 -5.07
CA GLN A 12 1.36 -24.44 -4.31
C GLN A 12 -0.03 -24.29 -4.91
N ILE A 13 -0.36 -23.11 -5.44
CA ILE A 13 -1.67 -22.85 -6.07
C ILE A 13 -1.73 -23.33 -7.52
N GLY A 14 -0.60 -23.76 -8.11
CA GLY A 14 -0.53 -24.21 -9.50
C GLY A 14 -0.79 -23.09 -10.49
N TYR A 15 -0.22 -21.90 -10.23
CA TYR A 15 -0.39 -20.71 -11.07
C TYR A 15 -0.17 -20.97 -12.56
N ASP A 16 -0.93 -20.25 -13.37
CA ASP A 16 -0.96 -20.33 -14.83
C ASP A 16 -1.14 -18.93 -15.43
N GLU A 17 -1.37 -18.85 -16.74
CA GLU A 17 -1.61 -17.58 -17.44
C GLU A 17 -2.89 -16.83 -17.00
N ASN A 18 -3.79 -17.49 -16.28
CA ASN A 18 -5.04 -16.92 -15.79
C ASN A 18 -4.94 -16.47 -14.33
N THR A 19 -3.77 -16.64 -13.71
CA THR A 19 -3.55 -16.27 -12.31
C THR A 19 -3.25 -14.78 -12.21
N GLU A 20 -4.07 -14.07 -11.42
CA GLU A 20 -3.93 -12.63 -11.19
C GLU A 20 -3.19 -12.32 -9.88
N LEU A 21 -2.34 -11.30 -9.90
CA LEU A 21 -1.72 -10.73 -8.71
C LEU A 21 -2.34 -9.36 -8.43
N THR A 22 -3.00 -9.23 -7.29
CA THR A 22 -3.66 -8.00 -6.86
C THR A 22 -2.92 -7.37 -5.67
N PHE A 23 -2.80 -6.04 -5.66
CA PHE A 23 -2.28 -5.30 -4.52
C PHE A 23 -3.40 -4.50 -3.86
N SER A 24 -3.33 -4.36 -2.54
CA SER A 24 -4.41 -3.72 -1.79
C SER A 24 -3.95 -3.20 -0.45
N CYS A 25 -4.69 -2.24 0.10
CA CYS A 25 -4.55 -1.80 1.48
C CYS A 25 -5.88 -1.90 2.23
N THR A 26 -5.76 -2.03 3.55
CA THR A 26 -6.91 -1.93 4.47
C THR A 26 -6.71 -0.71 5.34
N ASP A 27 -7.72 0.16 5.40
CA ASP A 27 -7.70 1.27 6.32
C ASP A 27 -7.83 0.75 7.77
N GLY A 28 -6.84 1.04 8.60
CA GLY A 28 -6.79 0.52 9.98
C GLY A 28 -7.84 1.10 10.93
N ASN A 29 -8.47 2.24 10.60
CA ASN A 29 -9.47 2.87 11.45
C ASN A 29 -10.87 2.34 11.14
N THR A 30 -11.17 2.18 9.84
CA THR A 30 -12.51 1.81 9.35
C THR A 30 -12.62 0.33 8.96
N GLY A 31 -11.50 -0.36 8.74
CA GLY A 31 -11.46 -1.71 8.19
C GLY A 31 -11.81 -1.78 6.70
N GLN A 32 -11.99 -0.65 6.02
CA GLN A 32 -12.31 -0.62 4.60
C GLN A 32 -11.14 -1.11 3.74
N TYR A 33 -11.46 -1.92 2.74
CA TYR A 33 -10.50 -2.50 1.79
C TYR A 33 -10.45 -1.69 0.51
N TYR A 34 -9.25 -1.49 -0.01
CA TYR A 34 -9.00 -0.77 -1.26
C TYR A 34 -8.00 -1.54 -2.10
N GLU A 35 -8.37 -1.84 -3.34
CA GLU A 35 -7.44 -2.37 -4.34
C GLU A 35 -6.61 -1.22 -4.90
N ILE A 36 -5.30 -1.44 -5.01
CA ILE A 36 -4.34 -0.45 -5.50
C ILE A 36 -3.81 -0.92 -6.84
N PRO A 37 -3.98 -0.10 -7.91
CA PRO A 37 -3.42 -0.41 -9.21
C PRO A 37 -1.91 -0.53 -9.20
N PHE A 38 -1.44 -1.37 -10.11
CA PHE A 38 -0.03 -1.52 -10.44
C PHE A 38 0.44 -0.38 -11.36
N GLU A 39 1.67 0.10 -11.14
CA GLU A 39 2.32 1.08 -12.02
C GLU A 39 3.48 0.44 -12.80
N GLU A 40 4.52 -0.05 -12.10
CA GLU A 40 5.76 -0.53 -12.73
C GLU A 40 6.42 -1.69 -11.95
N ILE A 41 7.05 -2.65 -12.66
CA ILE A 41 7.94 -3.67 -12.07
C ILE A 41 9.34 -3.38 -12.58
N SER A 42 10.26 -3.07 -11.67
CA SER A 42 11.65 -2.75 -12.02
C SER A 42 12.60 -3.74 -11.33
N PHE A 43 13.67 -4.14 -12.00
CA PHE A 43 14.67 -5.06 -11.43
C PHE A 43 16.04 -4.87 -12.08
N GLY A 44 17.08 -5.39 -11.41
CA GLY A 44 18.42 -5.39 -12.00
C GLY A 44 19.05 -3.99 -12.04
N GLU A 45 19.70 -3.67 -13.18
CA GLU A 45 20.35 -2.38 -13.39
C GLU A 45 19.36 -1.22 -13.51
N GLU A 46 18.15 -1.46 -14.00
CA GLU A 46 17.08 -0.45 -14.07
C GLU A 46 16.70 0.05 -12.66
N LEU A 47 16.58 -0.87 -11.71
CA LEU A 47 16.28 -0.55 -10.32
C LEU A 47 17.50 -0.01 -9.56
N THR A 48 18.68 -0.62 -9.74
CA THR A 48 19.84 -0.38 -8.86
C THR A 48 20.85 0.61 -9.42
N GLY A 49 20.77 0.92 -10.73
CA GLY A 49 21.79 1.68 -11.46
C GLY A 49 23.15 1.00 -11.55
N LYS A 50 23.26 -0.27 -11.13
CA LYS A 50 24.52 -1.03 -11.09
C LYS A 50 24.44 -2.28 -11.96
N PRO A 51 25.46 -2.53 -12.80
CA PRO A 51 25.54 -3.77 -13.54
C PRO A 51 25.61 -4.98 -12.60
N TYR A 52 24.91 -6.06 -12.97
CA TYR A 52 24.95 -7.38 -12.33
C TYR A 52 24.31 -7.51 -10.94
N GLU A 53 23.83 -6.44 -10.31
CA GLU A 53 23.04 -6.52 -9.07
C GLU A 53 21.59 -6.89 -9.43
N LYS A 54 21.15 -8.12 -9.11
CA LYS A 54 19.83 -8.67 -9.51
C LYS A 54 19.02 -9.25 -8.35
N ASP A 55 19.41 -8.91 -7.13
CA ASP A 55 18.85 -9.51 -5.92
C ASP A 55 17.56 -8.81 -5.44
N GLN A 56 17.11 -7.78 -6.17
CA GLN A 56 15.96 -6.96 -5.85
C GLN A 56 15.01 -6.85 -7.05
N ILE A 57 13.73 -6.93 -6.75
CA ILE A 57 12.60 -6.61 -7.63
C ILE A 57 11.77 -5.61 -6.85
N ASP A 58 11.46 -4.48 -7.48
CA ASP A 58 10.55 -3.48 -6.96
C ASP A 58 9.24 -3.53 -7.76
N ILE A 59 8.12 -3.34 -7.06
CA ILE A 59 6.78 -3.30 -7.65
C ILE A 59 6.13 -2.01 -7.17
N GLU A 60 6.11 -1.02 -8.05
CA GLU A 60 5.48 0.26 -7.81
C GLU A 60 3.96 0.15 -7.96
N VAL A 61 3.24 0.85 -7.09
CA VAL A 61 1.78 0.88 -7.05
C VAL A 61 1.29 2.33 -7.09
N ASP A 62 0.25 2.60 -7.88
CA ASP A 62 -0.33 3.94 -8.01
C ASP A 62 -1.38 4.16 -6.91
N VAL A 63 -0.90 4.53 -5.73
CA VAL A 63 -1.77 4.89 -4.60
C VAL A 63 -2.63 6.13 -4.92
N ASP A 64 -2.11 7.03 -5.75
CA ASP A 64 -2.78 8.28 -6.08
C ASP A 64 -4.01 8.06 -6.96
N SER A 65 -4.07 6.99 -7.74
CA SER A 65 -5.28 6.59 -8.46
C SER A 65 -6.45 6.22 -7.54
N VAL A 66 -6.17 5.78 -6.30
CA VAL A 66 -7.19 5.30 -5.35
C VAL A 66 -7.82 6.47 -4.59
N LYS A 67 -8.56 7.32 -5.32
CA LYS A 67 -9.13 8.58 -4.79
C LYS A 67 -10.05 8.38 -3.58
N SER A 68 -10.79 7.27 -3.51
CA SER A 68 -11.66 6.95 -2.37
C SER A 68 -10.86 6.69 -1.08
N TYR A 69 -9.77 5.92 -1.18
CA TYR A 69 -8.86 5.68 -0.06
C TYR A 69 -8.27 7.00 0.45
N LEU A 70 -7.70 7.80 -0.46
CA LEU A 70 -7.09 9.09 -0.11
C LEU A 70 -8.09 10.04 0.55
N HIS A 71 -9.31 10.10 0.01
CA HIS A 71 -10.37 10.93 0.57
C HIS A 71 -10.74 10.48 1.99
N ASN A 72 -11.03 9.20 2.18
CA ASN A 72 -11.45 8.67 3.48
C ASN A 72 -10.33 8.78 4.52
N LYS A 73 -9.08 8.55 4.11
CA LYS A 73 -7.92 8.71 4.98
C LYS A 73 -7.75 10.18 5.41
N GLY A 74 -7.88 11.11 4.46
CA GLY A 74 -7.83 12.53 4.73
C GLY A 74 -8.94 13.00 5.68
N MET A 75 -10.16 12.53 5.48
CA MET A 75 -11.30 12.84 6.36
C MET A 75 -11.07 12.31 7.78
N SER A 76 -10.56 11.08 7.94
CA SER A 76 -10.24 10.53 9.26
C SER A 76 -9.19 11.37 10.00
N MET A 77 -8.16 11.88 9.30
CA MET A 77 -7.15 12.75 9.92
C MET A 77 -7.72 14.10 10.35
N LEU A 78 -8.67 14.64 9.59
CA LEU A 78 -9.36 15.88 9.96
C LEU A 78 -10.24 15.68 11.19
N ASP A 79 -10.95 14.56 11.28
CA ASP A 79 -11.78 14.23 12.45
C ASP A 79 -10.91 14.12 13.71
N ASP A 80 -9.76 13.43 13.64
CA ASP A 80 -8.80 13.33 14.73
C ASP A 80 -8.29 14.71 15.18
N LEU A 81 -7.94 15.59 14.23
CA LEU A 81 -7.51 16.95 14.52
C LEU A 81 -8.61 17.78 15.19
N ILE A 82 -9.86 17.64 14.75
CA ILE A 82 -11.01 18.34 15.35
C ILE A 82 -11.19 17.90 16.80
N LEU A 83 -11.07 16.60 17.09
CA LEU A 83 -11.15 16.07 18.44
C LEU A 83 -10.02 16.63 19.33
N ASP A 84 -8.78 16.62 18.85
CA ASP A 84 -7.62 17.18 19.57
C ASP A 84 -7.84 18.67 19.90
N MET A 85 -8.38 19.45 18.95
CA MET A 85 -8.69 20.86 19.18
C MET A 85 -9.80 21.05 20.21
N CYS A 86 -10.85 20.22 20.17
CA CYS A 86 -11.93 20.27 21.16
C CYS A 86 -11.39 20.00 22.57
N ASP A 87 -10.50 19.02 22.72
CA ASP A 87 -9.87 18.68 23.98
C ASP A 87 -9.00 19.82 24.53
N VAL A 88 -8.25 20.49 23.66
CA VAL A 88 -7.48 21.68 24.06
C VAL A 88 -8.40 22.80 24.52
N ILE A 89 -9.45 23.12 23.76
CA ILE A 89 -10.39 24.19 24.13
C ILE A 89 -11.09 23.87 25.45
N ALA A 90 -11.48 22.62 25.67
CA ALA A 90 -12.10 22.18 26.92
C ALA A 90 -11.18 22.42 28.12
N LYS A 91 -9.88 22.11 28.00
CA LYS A 91 -8.88 22.33 29.06
C LYS A 91 -8.70 23.80 29.46
N TYR A 92 -8.97 24.75 28.56
CA TYR A 92 -8.84 26.19 28.84
C TYR A 92 -10.18 26.87 29.21
N ARG A 93 -11.28 26.11 29.29
CA ARG A 93 -12.60 26.60 29.76
C ARG A 93 -12.84 26.36 31.25
N GLU A 94 -11.99 25.57 31.92
CA GLU A 94 -11.94 25.40 33.39
C GLU A 94 -10.94 26.37 34.02
#